data_AF-A0A4P0Y0Q4-F1
#
_entry.id   AF-A0A4P0Y0Q4-F1
#
_cell.length_a   1.000
_cell.length_b   1.000
_cell.length_c   1.000
_cell.angle_alpha   90.00
_cell.angle_beta   90.00
_cell.angle_gamma   90.00
#
_symmetry.space_group_name_H-M   'P 1'
#
loop_
_entity.id
_entity.type
_entity.pdbx_description
1 polymer ?
#
loop_
_entity_poly.entity_id
_entity_poly.type
_entity_poly.pdbx_seq_one_letter_code
_entity_poly.pdbx_strand_id
1 'polypeptide(L)'
;MYANYYGDLMGTAKHSKLLILGSGPAGYTAAVYAARANLQPVLITGMEKGGQLTTTTEVENWPGDPNDLTGPLLMERMHEHAGKI
;
A
#
# COMPACT_ATOMS: atom_id res chain seq x y z
N MET A 1 -7.51 -28.97 -30.06
CA MET A 1 -6.16 -28.46 -29.75
C MET A 1 -6.07 -26.93 -29.65
N TYR A 2 -7.14 -26.15 -29.87
CA TYR A 2 -7.09 -24.66 -29.88
C TYR A 2 -7.67 -23.95 -28.64
N ALA A 3 -8.34 -24.67 -27.72
CA ALA A 3 -9.04 -24.05 -26.59
C ALA A 3 -8.09 -23.56 -25.46
N ASN A 4 -6.91 -24.17 -25.33
CA ASN A 4 -6.00 -23.90 -24.21
C ASN A 4 -5.16 -22.64 -24.39
N TYR A 5 -5.10 -22.07 -25.59
CA TYR A 5 -4.30 -20.87 -25.87
C TYR A 5 -4.98 -19.59 -25.34
N TYR A 6 -6.32 -19.54 -25.34
CA TYR A 6 -7.07 -18.38 -24.86
C TYR A 6 -7.28 -18.36 -23.35
N GLY A 7 -7.23 -19.51 -22.69
CA GLY A 7 -7.31 -19.60 -21.23
C GLY A 7 -6.13 -18.96 -20.51
N ASP A 8 -4.97 -18.91 -21.16
CA ASP A 8 -3.75 -18.27 -20.66
C ASP A 8 -3.65 -16.78 -21.06
N LEU A 9 -4.37 -16.37 -22.11
CA LEU A 9 -4.48 -14.98 -22.59
C LEU A 9 -5.47 -14.14 -21.76
N MET A 10 -6.43 -14.78 -21.09
CA MET A 10 -7.30 -14.13 -20.11
C MET A 10 -6.67 -14.31 -18.73
N GLY A 11 -5.80 -13.36 -18.36
CA GLY A 11 -5.10 -13.40 -17.07
C GLY A 11 -6.03 -13.80 -15.93
N THR A 12 -5.61 -14.77 -15.12
CA THR A 12 -6.44 -15.30 -14.03
C THR A 12 -6.86 -14.16 -13.10
N ALA A 13 -8.17 -14.01 -12.89
CA ALA A 13 -8.69 -12.94 -12.04
C ALA A 13 -8.29 -13.19 -10.58
N LYS A 14 -7.54 -12.26 -9.98
CA LYS A 14 -7.17 -12.33 -8.55
C LYS A 14 -8.29 -11.75 -7.69
N HIS A 15 -9.05 -12.62 -7.03
CA HIS A 15 -10.02 -12.20 -6.02
C HIS A 15 -9.32 -11.77 -4.71
N SER A 16 -9.80 -10.71 -4.07
CA SER A 16 -9.31 -10.22 -2.77
C SER A 16 -10.49 -9.86 -1.88
N LYS A 17 -10.51 -10.31 -0.61
CA LYS A 17 -11.57 -9.97 0.35
C LYS A 17 -11.65 -8.47 0.61
N LEU A 18 -10.49 -7.82 0.61
CA LEU A 18 -10.34 -6.37 0.64
C LEU A 18 -9.24 -5.97 -0.33
N LEU A 19 -9.55 -5.02 -1.21
CA LEU A 19 -8.61 -4.38 -2.12
C LEU A 19 -8.49 -2.91 -1.74
N ILE A 20 -7.27 -2.44 -1.51
CA ILE A 20 -6.96 -1.06 -1.18
C ILE A 20 -6.22 -0.45 -2.38
N LEU A 21 -6.72 0.67 -2.90
CA LEU A 21 -6.13 1.38 -4.01
C LEU A 21 -5.47 2.66 -3.50
N GLY A 22 -4.13 2.70 -3.55
CA GLY A 22 -3.32 3.81 -3.09
C GLY A 22 -2.43 3.43 -1.91
N SER A 23 -1.21 3.96 -1.93
CA SER A 23 -0.15 3.69 -0.94
C SER A 23 0.29 4.93 -0.17
N GLY A 24 -0.58 5.95 -0.07
CA GLY A 24 -0.35 7.06 0.85
C GLY A 24 -0.64 6.66 2.31
N PRO A 25 -0.64 7.64 3.23
CA PRO A 25 -0.93 7.40 4.65
C PRO A 25 -2.27 6.69 4.89
N ALA A 26 -3.30 7.06 4.14
CA ALA A 26 -4.63 6.46 4.23
C ALA A 26 -4.61 4.98 3.86
N GLY A 27 -3.96 4.63 2.75
CA GLY A 27 -3.89 3.26 2.25
C GLY A 27 -3.10 2.35 3.18
N TYR A 28 -1.92 2.78 3.63
CA TYR A 28 -1.14 2.00 4.58
C TYR A 28 -1.82 1.85 5.94
N THR A 29 -2.47 2.89 6.46
CA THR A 29 -3.24 2.78 7.71
C THR A 29 -4.39 1.78 7.55
N ALA A 30 -5.14 1.85 6.45
CA ALA A 30 -6.20 0.88 6.17
C ALA A 30 -5.66 -0.56 6.06
N ALA A 31 -4.51 -0.75 5.41
CA ALA A 31 -3.87 -2.06 5.27
C ALA A 31 -3.45 -2.63 6.62
N VAL A 32 -2.82 -1.84 7.49
CA VAL A 32 -2.47 -2.23 8.87
C VAL A 32 -3.68 -2.74 9.62
N TYR A 33 -4.78 -1.97 9.65
CA TYR A 33 -5.98 -2.38 10.39
C TYR A 33 -6.69 -3.58 9.77
N ALA A 34 -6.74 -3.67 8.43
CA ALA A 34 -7.33 -4.81 7.76
C ALA A 34 -6.52 -6.10 7.95
N ALA A 35 -5.19 -6.03 7.95
CA ALA A 35 -4.31 -7.16 8.25
C ALA A 35 -4.54 -7.64 9.69
N ARG A 36 -4.63 -6.71 10.66
CA ARG A 36 -4.97 -7.04 12.06
C ARG A 36 -6.35 -7.67 12.23
N ALA A 37 -7.30 -7.33 11.36
CA ALA A 37 -8.62 -7.95 11.29
C ALA A 37 -8.64 -9.28 10.52
N ASN A 38 -7.48 -9.83 10.16
CA ASN A 38 -7.31 -11.08 9.41
C ASN A 38 -8.02 -11.08 8.04
N LEU A 39 -8.12 -9.91 7.39
CA LEU A 39 -8.77 -9.76 6.08
C LEU A 39 -7.83 -10.05 4.90
N GLN A 40 -6.53 -10.22 5.15
CA GLN A 40 -5.50 -10.47 4.13
C GLN A 40 -5.60 -9.44 2.98
N PRO A 41 -5.50 -8.14 3.29
CA PRO A 41 -5.73 -7.07 2.31
C PRO A 41 -4.71 -7.12 1.17
N VAL A 42 -5.16 -6.84 -0.05
CA VAL A 42 -4.27 -6.55 -1.18
C VAL A 42 -4.22 -5.03 -1.36
N LEU A 43 -3.02 -4.46 -1.32
CA LEU A 43 -2.80 -3.03 -1.56
C LEU A 43 -2.13 -2.84 -2.92
N ILE A 44 -2.73 -2.03 -3.78
CA ILE A 44 -2.16 -1.59 -5.05
C ILE A 44 -1.58 -0.20 -4.84
N THR A 45 -0.27 -0.05 -5.06
CA THR A 45 0.42 1.18 -4.71
C THR A 45 0.10 2.35 -5.62
N GLY A 46 -0.26 2.06 -6.88
CA GLY A 46 -0.21 3.03 -7.96
C GLY A 46 1.23 3.25 -8.44
N MET A 47 1.40 4.22 -9.34
CA MET A 47 2.71 4.59 -9.89
C MET A 47 3.59 5.30 -8.85
N GLU A 48 2.97 6.09 -7.97
CA GLU A 48 3.64 6.83 -6.90
C GLU A 48 3.48 6.08 -5.57
N LYS A 49 4.39 5.13 -5.31
CA LYS A 49 4.44 4.42 -4.02
C LYS A 49 4.68 5.43 -2.88
N GLY A 50 3.84 5.43 -1.85
CA GLY A 50 3.91 6.41 -0.75
C GLY A 50 3.07 7.67 -0.99
N GLY A 51 2.57 7.89 -2.21
CA GLY A 51 1.79 9.07 -2.57
C GLY A 51 2.57 10.38 -2.41
N GLN A 52 1.81 11.46 -2.21
CA GLN A 52 2.33 12.84 -2.28
C GLN A 52 3.42 13.15 -1.24
N LEU A 53 3.46 12.46 -0.09
CA LEU A 53 4.50 12.71 0.90
C LEU A 53 5.90 12.31 0.41
N THR A 54 6.02 11.47 -0.62
CA THR A 54 7.35 11.14 -1.15
C THR A 54 8.07 12.30 -1.85
N THR A 55 7.36 13.40 -2.12
CA THR A 55 7.93 14.58 -2.78
C THR A 55 8.20 15.74 -1.80
N THR A 56 7.83 15.60 -0.52
CA THR A 56 8.13 16.61 0.51
C THR A 56 9.42 16.28 1.26
N THR A 57 10.24 17.32 1.50
CA THR A 57 11.51 17.18 2.23
C THR A 57 11.29 17.13 3.74
N GLU A 58 10.30 17.84 4.27
CA GLU A 58 10.04 17.97 5.71
C GLU A 58 8.55 17.77 6.01
N VAL A 59 8.28 17.16 7.17
CA VAL A 59 6.93 16.94 7.73
C VAL A 59 6.97 17.30 9.21
N GLU A 60 6.51 18.50 9.54
CA GLU A 60 6.58 19.04 10.92
C GLU A 60 5.33 18.75 11.75
N ASN A 61 4.23 18.39 11.08
CA ASN A 61 2.90 18.29 11.69
C ASN A 61 2.40 16.84 11.82
N TRP A 62 3.27 15.85 11.66
CA TRP A 62 2.91 14.46 11.91
C TRP A 62 3.04 14.14 13.41
N PRO A 63 1.93 13.82 14.09
CA PRO A 63 1.99 13.55 15.52
C PRO A 63 2.79 12.28 15.81
N GLY A 64 3.70 12.34 16.79
CA GLY A 64 4.49 11.19 17.24
C GLY A 64 5.89 11.07 16.64
N ASP A 65 6.28 11.95 15.71
CA ASP A 65 7.65 12.07 15.21
C ASP A 65 8.09 13.54 15.30
N PRO A 66 8.74 13.95 16.40
CA PRO A 66 8.92 15.37 16.71
C PRO A 66 10.05 16.07 15.96
N ASN A 67 11.05 15.36 15.42
CA ASN A 67 12.23 15.98 14.81
C ASN A 67 12.66 15.27 13.51
N ASP A 68 13.10 16.05 12.52
CA ASP A 68 13.77 15.62 11.29
C ASP A 68 13.02 14.57 10.45
N LEU A 69 11.68 14.59 10.50
CA LEU A 69 10.86 13.68 9.70
C LEU A 69 10.75 14.19 8.26
N THR A 70 11.22 13.37 7.32
CA THR A 70 11.00 13.59 5.89
C THR A 70 9.79 12.79 5.41
N GLY A 71 9.14 13.27 4.35
CA GLY A 71 7.99 12.58 3.79
C GLY A 71 8.30 11.18 3.23
N PRO A 72 9.41 10.97 2.49
CA PRO A 72 9.87 9.63 2.11
C PRO A 72 10.12 8.71 3.30
N LEU A 73 10.75 9.20 4.36
CA LEU A 73 11.02 8.41 5.55
C LEU A 73 9.73 7.97 6.25
N LEU A 74 8.75 8.87 6.37
CA LEU A 74 7.44 8.54 6.93
C LEU A 74 6.74 7.45 6.09
N MET A 75 6.77 7.56 4.76
CA MET A 75 6.12 6.58 3.88
C MET A 75 6.79 5.22 3.88
N GLU A 76 8.11 5.16 4.02
CA GLU A 76 8.82 3.89 4.19
C GLU A 76 8.43 3.21 5.51
N ARG A 77 8.38 3.97 6.63
CA ARG A 77 7.94 3.43 7.93
C ARG A 77 6.51 2.89 7.87
N MET A 78 5.60 3.59 7.20
CA MET A 78 4.22 3.12 7.01
C MET A 78 4.13 1.88 6.12
N HIS A 79 4.95 1.81 5.06
CA HIS A 79 5.05 0.64 4.21
C HIS A 79 5.53 -0.59 4.99
N GLU A 80 6.61 -0.44 5.76
CA GLU A 80 7.13 -1.50 6.62
C GLU A 80 6.10 -1.97 7.65
N HIS A 81 5.37 -1.04 8.27
CA HIS A 81 4.34 -1.39 9.25
C HIS A 81 3.21 -2.20 8.59
N ALA A 82 2.77 -1.82 7.39
CA ALA A 82 1.77 -2.57 6.64
C ALA A 82 2.26 -3.96 6.21
N GLY A 83 3.57 -4.16 6.02
CA GLY A 83 4.17 -5.44 5.65
C GLY A 83 4.55 -6.36 6.83
N LYS A 84 4.52 -5.86 8.07
CA LYS A 84 4.90 -6.63 9.28
C LYS A 84 3.74 -7.39 9.94
N ILE A 85 2.49 -7.18 9.49
CA ILE A 85 1.27 -7.74 10.10
C ILE A 85 0.66 -8.82 9.22
#